data_AF-A0A9D6CS19-F1
#
_entry.id   AF-A0A9D6CS19-F1
#
_cell.length_a   1.000
_cell.length_b   1.000
_cell.length_c   1.000
_cell.angle_alpha   90.00
_cell.angle_beta   90.00
_cell.angle_gamma   90.00
#
_symmetry.space_group_name_H-M   'P 1'
#
loop_
_entity.id
_entity.type
_entity.pdbx_description
1 polymer ?
#
loop_
_entity_poly.entity_id
_entity_poly.type
_entity_poly.pdbx_seq_one_letter_code
_entity_poly.pdbx_strand_id
1 'polypeptide(L)'
;MPSNVRDEVVFASPKTDGERTNVAAACMLKLGIKLPALIDGIADATEQDYTGWPDRLYVIDSDGRIAYKSRPGPFGFKPSEMEKALVKTLAREGRD
;
A
#
# COMPACT_ATOMS: atom_id res chain seq x y z
N MET A 1 -3.35 -18.49 -9.24
CA MET A 1 -2.50 -17.55 -10.00
C MET A 1 -1.26 -18.30 -10.49
N PRO A 2 -1.22 -18.75 -11.75
CA PRO A 2 -0.04 -19.44 -12.31
C PRO A 2 1.25 -18.60 -12.25
N SER A 3 1.13 -17.26 -12.33
CA SER A 3 2.24 -16.31 -12.17
C SER A 3 2.96 -16.48 -10.83
N ASN A 4 2.22 -16.56 -9.72
CA ASN A 4 2.81 -16.68 -8.38
C ASN A 4 3.62 -17.97 -8.22
N VAL A 5 3.17 -19.06 -8.84
CA VAL A 5 3.91 -20.34 -8.82
C VAL A 5 5.19 -20.22 -9.65
N ARG A 6 5.11 -19.60 -10.83
CA ARG A 6 6.26 -19.35 -11.71
C ARG A 6 7.32 -18.48 -11.05
N ASP A 7 6.88 -17.48 -10.30
CA ASP A 7 7.74 -16.50 -9.63
C ASP A 7 8.15 -16.94 -8.22
N GLU A 8 7.78 -18.17 -7.81
CA GLU A 8 8.04 -18.75 -6.49
C GLU A 8 7.57 -17.84 -5.34
N VAL A 9 6.39 -17.21 -5.52
CA VAL A 9 5.68 -16.40 -4.53
C VAL A 9 4.51 -17.22 -3.98
N VAL A 10 4.84 -18.29 -3.26
CA VAL A 10 3.86 -19.23 -2.70
C VAL A 10 3.94 -19.18 -1.18
N PHE A 11 3.04 -18.41 -0.57
CA PHE A 11 2.93 -18.26 0.87
C PHE A 11 1.54 -18.71 1.33
N ALA A 12 1.46 -19.32 2.51
CA ALA A 12 0.18 -19.54 3.18
C ALA A 12 -0.35 -18.19 3.69
N SER A 13 -1.69 -18.04 3.70
CA SER A 13 -2.31 -16.88 4.33
C SER A 13 -1.94 -16.80 5.81
N PRO A 14 -1.37 -15.69 6.29
CA PRO A 14 -1.02 -15.53 7.70
C PRO A 14 -2.24 -15.63 8.62
N LYS A 15 -2.06 -16.25 9.79
CA LYS A 15 -3.05 -16.36 10.87
C LYS A 15 -2.61 -15.67 12.16
N THR A 16 -1.36 -15.19 12.20
CA THR A 16 -0.78 -14.46 13.33
C THR A 16 0.04 -13.28 12.84
N ASP A 17 0.29 -12.30 13.71
CA ASP A 17 1.16 -11.16 13.40
C ASP A 17 2.59 -11.60 13.07
N GLY A 18 3.09 -12.66 13.72
CA GLY A 18 4.41 -13.24 13.44
C GLY A 18 4.50 -13.81 12.03
N GLU A 19 3.51 -14.60 11.61
CA GLU A 19 3.44 -15.13 10.24
C GLU A 19 3.32 -14.00 9.21
N ARG A 20 2.51 -12.98 9.49
CA ARG A 20 2.33 -11.82 8.62
C ARG A 20 3.63 -11.03 8.47
N THR A 21 4.35 -10.85 9.57
CA THR A 21 5.67 -10.21 9.59
C THR A 21 6.69 -10.99 8.76
N ASN A 22 6.70 -12.32 8.85
CA ASN A 22 7.61 -13.14 8.05
C ASN A 22 7.34 -13.01 6.53
N VAL A 23 6.06 -13.01 6.12
CA VAL A 23 5.69 -12.80 4.70
C VAL A 23 6.05 -11.38 4.24
N ALA A 24 5.79 -10.36 5.06
CA ALA A 24 6.15 -8.99 4.76
C ALA A 24 7.68 -8.80 4.64
N ALA A 25 8.48 -9.42 5.52
CA ALA A 25 9.94 -9.38 5.44
C ALA A 25 10.47 -9.99 4.14
N ALA A 26 9.93 -11.15 3.72
CA ALA A 26 10.27 -11.75 2.44
C ALA A 26 9.93 -10.83 1.26
N CYS A 27 8.77 -10.16 1.30
CA CYS A 27 8.35 -9.19 0.29
C CYS A 27 9.32 -7.99 0.21
N MET A 28 9.63 -7.38 1.35
CA MET A 28 10.54 -6.24 1.45
C MET A 28 11.93 -6.54 0.87
N LEU A 29 12.49 -7.70 1.22
CA LEU A 29 13.78 -8.15 0.72
C LEU A 29 13.75 -8.45 -0.78
N LYS A 30 12.74 -9.18 -1.26
CA LYS A 30 12.63 -9.60 -2.67
C LYS A 30 12.38 -8.42 -3.61
N LEU A 31 11.58 -7.44 -3.19
CA LEU A 31 11.25 -6.26 -3.99
C LEU A 31 12.24 -5.09 -3.78
N GLY A 32 13.13 -5.19 -2.79
CA GLY A 32 14.09 -4.13 -2.48
C GLY A 32 13.42 -2.81 -2.08
N ILE A 33 12.30 -2.88 -1.35
CA ILE A 33 11.54 -1.71 -0.94
C ILE A 33 12.37 -0.88 0.04
N LYS A 34 12.59 0.39 -0.29
CA LYS A 34 13.41 1.34 0.48
C LYS A 34 12.59 2.29 1.34
N LEU A 35 11.29 2.36 1.11
CA LEU A 35 10.39 3.17 1.91
C LEU A 35 10.11 2.45 3.23
N PRO A 36 9.88 3.19 4.34
CA PRO A 36 9.39 2.60 5.57
C PRO A 36 8.12 1.79 5.30
N ALA A 37 8.15 0.52 5.67
CA ALA A 37 7.00 -0.37 5.56
C ALA A 37 6.47 -0.69 6.96
N LEU A 38 5.17 -0.55 7.11
CA LEU A 38 4.43 -0.93 8.30
C LEU A 38 3.55 -2.13 7.95
N ILE A 39 3.24 -2.94 8.96
CA ILE A 39 2.41 -4.13 8.81
C ILE A 39 1.10 -3.88 9.55
N ASP A 40 -0.02 -4.03 8.85
CA ASP A 40 -1.33 -3.99 9.49
C ASP A 40 -1.52 -5.21 10.38
N GLY A 41 -2.17 -5.05 11.52
CA GLY A 41 -2.41 -6.15 12.45
C GLY A 41 -3.26 -7.26 11.82
N ILE A 42 -3.22 -8.46 12.41
CA ILE A 42 -3.91 -9.64 11.85
C ILE A 42 -5.42 -9.47 11.64
N ALA A 43 -6.03 -8.48 12.30
CA ALA A 43 -7.45 -8.13 12.18
C ALA A 43 -7.78 -7.23 10.97
N ASP A 44 -6.78 -6.80 10.18
CA ASP A 44 -6.95 -6.00 8.96
C ASP A 44 -7.69 -4.66 9.18
N ALA A 45 -7.49 -4.03 10.35
CA ALA A 45 -8.21 -2.80 10.70
C ALA A 45 -7.86 -1.64 9.75
N THR A 46 -6.58 -1.45 9.43
CA THR A 46 -6.14 -0.39 8.51
C THR A 46 -6.63 -0.67 7.09
N GLU A 47 -6.56 -1.92 6.65
CA GLU A 47 -7.08 -2.34 5.35
C GLU A 47 -8.58 -2.02 5.24
N GLN A 48 -9.38 -2.34 6.26
CA GLN A 48 -10.83 -2.11 6.25
C GLN A 48 -11.16 -0.61 6.24
N ASP A 49 -10.54 0.18 7.11
CA ASP A 49 -10.76 1.62 7.21
C ASP A 49 -10.39 2.34 5.90
N TYR A 50 -9.35 1.87 5.21
CA TYR A 50 -8.86 2.45 3.96
C TYR A 50 -9.27 1.66 2.72
N THR A 51 -10.07 0.60 2.82
CA THR A 51 -10.43 -0.31 1.69
C THR A 51 -9.20 -0.65 0.82
N GLY A 52 -8.12 -1.08 1.47
CA GLY A 52 -6.78 -1.21 0.90
C GLY A 52 -6.64 -2.32 -0.14
N TRP A 53 -7.45 -3.36 -0.06
CA TRP A 53 -7.36 -4.53 -0.95
C TRP A 53 -7.84 -4.23 -2.38
N PRO A 54 -7.19 -4.76 -3.44
CA PRO A 54 -5.98 -5.59 -3.43
C PRO A 54 -4.68 -4.80 -3.20
N ASP A 55 -4.63 -3.57 -3.69
CA ASP A 55 -3.63 -2.53 -3.39
C ASP A 55 -4.24 -1.14 -3.64
N ARG A 56 -3.73 -0.11 -2.95
CA ARG A 56 -4.19 1.28 -3.10
C ARG A 56 -3.04 2.27 -2.95
N LEU A 57 -3.16 3.39 -3.65
CA LEU A 57 -2.37 4.60 -3.41
C LEU A 57 -3.28 5.67 -2.80
N TYR A 58 -2.77 6.33 -1.76
CA TYR A 58 -3.43 7.44 -1.08
C TYR A 58 -2.50 8.64 -1.00
N VAL A 59 -3.09 9.83 -1.04
CA VAL A 59 -2.46 11.06 -0.57
C VAL A 59 -3.32 11.60 0.55
N ILE A 60 -2.72 11.80 1.73
CA ILE A 60 -3.35 12.41 2.90
C ILE A 60 -2.70 13.78 3.06
N ASP A 61 -3.50 14.84 3.19
CA ASP A 61 -3.00 16.21 3.40
C ASP A 61 -2.66 16.48 4.87
N SER A 62 -2.08 17.65 5.14
CA SER A 62 -1.66 18.05 6.50
C SER A 62 -2.80 18.13 7.52
N ASP A 63 -4.05 18.27 7.06
CA ASP A 63 -5.25 18.26 7.90
C ASP A 63 -5.78 16.84 8.17
N GLY A 64 -5.10 15.81 7.65
CA GLY A 64 -5.52 14.41 7.77
C GLY A 64 -6.64 14.02 6.81
N ARG A 65 -6.91 14.80 5.76
CA ARG A 65 -7.95 14.49 4.77
C ARG A 65 -7.37 13.73 3.58
N ILE A 66 -8.19 12.85 3.02
CA ILE A 66 -7.83 12.13 1.79
C ILE A 66 -7.90 13.09 0.60
N ALA A 67 -6.75 13.53 0.12
CA ALA A 67 -6.63 14.35 -1.09
C ALA A 67 -6.69 13.51 -2.38
N TYR A 68 -6.33 12.22 -2.30
CA TYR A 68 -6.43 11.28 -3.41
C TYR A 68 -6.56 9.84 -2.92
N LYS A 69 -7.37 9.05 -3.64
CA LYS A 69 -7.55 7.61 -3.49
C LYS A 69 -7.54 6.98 -4.87
N SER A 70 -6.65 6.02 -5.11
CA SER A 70 -6.61 5.30 -6.40
C SER A 70 -7.79 4.36 -6.57
N ARG A 71 -8.03 3.94 -7.82
CA ARG A 71 -8.87 2.75 -8.09
C ARG A 71 -8.15 1.47 -7.60
N PRO A 72 -8.88 0.35 -7.45
CA PRO A 72 -8.26 -0.93 -7.13
C PRO A 72 -7.25 -1.39 -8.18
N GLY A 73 -6.08 -1.86 -7.73
CA GLY A 73 -5.10 -2.42 -8.65
C GLY A 73 -5.31 -3.92 -8.97
N PRO A 74 -4.37 -4.49 -9.73
CA PRO A 74 -3.18 -3.82 -10.26
C PRO A 74 -3.51 -2.73 -11.30
N PHE A 75 -4.68 -2.78 -11.95
CA PHE A 75 -5.06 -1.85 -13.03
C PHE A 75 -5.26 -0.39 -12.59
N GLY A 76 -5.69 -0.17 -11.34
CA GLY A 76 -5.83 1.15 -10.73
C GLY A 76 -4.56 1.69 -10.06
N PHE A 77 -3.51 0.88 -9.91
CA PHE A 77 -2.28 1.29 -9.25
C PHE A 77 -1.42 2.15 -10.19
N LYS A 78 -1.58 3.47 -10.11
CA LYS A 78 -0.93 4.42 -11.02
C LYS A 78 -0.12 5.48 -10.25
N PRO A 79 1.18 5.25 -10.02
CA PRO A 79 2.04 6.19 -9.29
C PRO A 79 2.03 7.62 -9.87
N SER A 80 1.95 7.76 -11.20
CA SER A 80 1.92 9.07 -11.85
C SER A 80 0.63 9.87 -11.61
N GLU A 81 -0.50 9.22 -11.32
CA GLU A 81 -1.72 9.91 -10.92
C GLU A 81 -1.63 10.38 -9.47
N MET A 82 -1.08 9.53 -8.58
CA MET A 82 -0.81 9.88 -7.19
C MET A 82 0.21 11.04 -7.08
N GLU A 83 1.29 11.02 -7.86
CA GLU A 83 2.30 12.09 -7.90
C GLU A 83 1.68 13.45 -8.26
N LYS A 84 0.82 13.49 -9.28
CA LYS A 84 0.09 14.71 -9.66
C LYS A 84 -0.80 15.21 -8.52
N ALA A 85 -1.46 14.31 -7.80
CA ALA A 85 -2.26 14.66 -6.64
C ALA A 85 -1.39 15.22 -5.51
N LEU A 86 -0.25 14.58 -5.22
CA LEU A 86 0.70 15.03 -4.20
C LEU A 86 1.25 16.42 -4.50
N VAL A 87 1.69 16.69 -5.74
CA VAL A 87 2.17 18.02 -6.16
C VAL A 87 1.08 19.07 -5.99
N LYS A 88 -0.18 18.73 -6.33
CA LYS A 88 -1.32 19.64 -6.14
C LYS A 88 -1.60 19.90 -4.66
N THR A 89 -1.50 18.88 -3.80
CA THR A 89 -1.68 19.02 -2.34
C THR A 89 -0.63 19.94 -1.74
N LEU A 90 0.65 19.71 -2.04
CA LEU A 90 1.76 20.55 -1.57
C LEU A 90 1.64 22.00 -2.05
N ALA A 91 1.20 22.22 -3.29
CA ALA A 91 1.00 23.56 -3.84
C ALA A 91 -0.18 24.32 -3.22
N ARG A 92 -1.12 23.62 -2.57
CA ARG A 92 -2.22 24.22 -1.79
C ARG A 92 -1.73 24.59 -0.40
N GLU A 93 -1.02 23.68 0.26
CA GLU A 93 -0.49 23.87 1.62
C GLU A 93 0.55 25.00 1.72
N GLY A 94 1.35 25.22 0.69
CA GLY A 94 2.31 26.34 0.65
C GLY A 94 1.70 27.73 0.38
N ARG A 95 0.38 27.84 0.28
CA ARG A 95 -0.35 29.11 0.11
C ARG A 95 -0.99 29.62 1.40
N ASP A 96 -0.98 28.79 2.44
CA ASP A 96 -1.45 29.10 3.79
C ASP A 96 -0.25 29.55 4.67
#